data_AF-A0A819LHG9-F1
#
_entry.id   AF-A0A819LHG9-F1
#
_cell.length_a   1.000
_cell.length_b   1.000
_cell.length_c   1.000
_cell.angle_alpha   90.00
_cell.angle_beta   90.00
_cell.angle_gamma   90.00
#
_symmetry.space_group_name_H-M   'P 1'
#
loop_
_entity.id
_entity.type
_entity.pdbx_description
1 polymer ?
#
loop_
_entity_poly.entity_id
_entity_poly.type
_entity_poly.pdbx_seq_one_letter_code
_entity_poly.pdbx_strand_id
1 'polypeptide(L)'
;MVTNQQEYDEKLLVLQERFPQESKDKIIRLLQRHNGNIDQVRARLVQREYRVNKWTTLETRFGAAVTTLQQELPSTQSMKRIRLLKIMEHFSGDSEQARDFLQVCGEQHHKHDENSNVSRHEKRKELREKYATQLAELSTAGINVNCPCVLRQLEKNQGDVTKVMERMSRHRAKKEKITELHAKYANQIAQLETDAQETDETGSTLRKQQKLSVDDIENLKRLRSAGIHGNPMKVLATFHECDESIEMTVARIQQEREQRHQCRDGRKLQRNILAEAENGYIKINNRDDWPRDIELVYLDGNNMMFVVHSLRRLCLNRSGKKTERALGEIASAWNEQMHIPYVELIFDSTHQLDQIGTVKISSAQPKYRTTDDMLVEISRQPENREKNKRTIIVTSDRGLAALLQHEGCLIVKSYNWFAHCVMTLTPDLINYQELTGTMTIPSTPATKKIRYNFDELVHRIANIDI
;
A
#
# COMPACT_ATOMS: atom_id res chain seq x y z
N MET A 1 -33.30 3.36 24.81
CA MET A 1 -32.03 3.82 24.21
C MET A 1 -31.33 4.96 24.98
N VAL A 2 -31.77 5.32 26.20
CA VAL A 2 -31.16 6.41 27.00
C VAL A 2 -29.89 5.95 27.76
N THR A 3 -29.62 4.65 27.83
CA THR A 3 -28.52 4.07 28.61
C THR A 3 -27.12 4.22 27.99
N ASN A 4 -26.97 4.66 26.73
CA ASN A 4 -25.65 4.78 26.09
C ASN A 4 -24.96 6.13 26.30
N GLN A 5 -25.69 7.21 26.57
CA GLN A 5 -25.07 8.55 26.67
C GLN A 5 -24.30 8.71 27.98
N GLN A 6 -24.86 8.25 29.10
CA GLN A 6 -24.21 8.29 30.40
C GLN A 6 -22.91 7.47 30.42
N GLU A 7 -22.92 6.26 29.83
CA GLU A 7 -21.70 5.43 29.71
C GLU A 7 -20.63 6.12 28.85
N TYR A 8 -21.02 6.84 27.79
CA TYR A 8 -20.09 7.61 26.97
C TYR A 8 -19.49 8.80 27.73
N ASP A 9 -20.30 9.51 28.52
CA ASP A 9 -19.86 10.66 29.30
C ASP A 9 -18.92 10.22 30.45
N GLU A 10 -19.18 9.08 31.09
CA GLU A 10 -18.28 8.46 32.08
C GLU A 10 -16.94 8.06 31.45
N LYS A 11 -16.95 7.39 30.30
CA LYS A 11 -15.71 7.03 29.57
C LYS A 11 -14.93 8.27 29.13
N LEU A 12 -15.62 9.33 28.73
CA LEU A 12 -15.00 10.59 28.36
C LEU A 12 -14.31 11.23 29.57
N LEU A 13 -14.98 11.25 30.73
CA LEU A 13 -14.42 11.80 31.96
C LEU A 13 -13.14 11.07 32.39
N VAL A 14 -13.15 9.73 32.39
CA VAL A 14 -11.98 8.89 32.71
C VAL A 14 -10.80 9.18 31.78
N LEU A 15 -11.05 9.37 30.48
CA LEU A 15 -10.00 9.70 29.52
C LEU A 15 -9.50 11.14 29.66
N GLN A 16 -10.37 12.10 30.01
CA GLN A 16 -9.99 13.49 30.24
C GLN A 16 -9.14 13.65 31.50
N GLU A 17 -9.47 12.94 32.58
CA GLU A 17 -8.65 12.93 33.80
C GLU A 17 -7.26 12.35 33.54
N ARG A 18 -7.17 11.31 32.72
CA ARG A 18 -5.88 10.67 32.42
C ARG A 18 -5.02 11.44 31.41
N PHE A 19 -5.65 12.17 30.48
CA PHE A 19 -4.97 12.90 29.41
C PHE A 19 -5.43 14.37 29.34
N PRO A 20 -5.16 15.18 30.38
CA PRO A 20 -5.68 16.56 30.48
C PRO A 20 -5.20 17.48 29.36
N GLN A 21 -4.06 17.17 28.74
CA GLN A 21 -3.50 17.90 27.59
C GLN A 21 -4.26 17.68 26.27
N GLU A 22 -5.18 16.72 26.20
CA GLU A 22 -5.94 16.41 24.98
C GLU A 22 -7.30 17.10 24.98
N SER A 23 -7.66 17.73 23.86
CA SER A 23 -8.95 18.41 23.79
C SER A 23 -10.12 17.42 23.83
N LYS A 24 -11.19 17.81 24.53
CA LYS A 24 -12.44 17.03 24.67
C LYS A 24 -12.96 16.52 23.31
N ASP A 25 -13.04 17.40 22.31
CA ASP A 25 -13.48 17.07 20.95
C ASP A 25 -12.65 15.99 20.27
N LYS A 26 -11.36 15.91 20.63
CA LYS A 26 -10.46 14.91 20.06
C LYS A 26 -10.68 13.55 20.69
N ILE A 27 -10.88 13.50 22.01
CA ILE A 27 -11.21 12.27 22.73
C ILE A 27 -12.57 11.75 22.25
N ILE A 28 -13.57 12.63 22.09
CA ILE A 28 -14.89 12.29 21.52
C ILE A 28 -14.74 11.66 20.12
N ARG A 29 -13.98 12.29 19.20
CA ARG A 29 -13.75 11.73 17.86
C ARG A 29 -13.05 10.38 17.89
N LEU A 30 -12.15 10.14 18.84
CA LEU A 30 -11.49 8.84 19.00
C LEU A 30 -12.45 7.78 19.53
N LEU A 31 -13.26 8.11 20.55
CA LEU A 31 -14.31 7.23 21.06
C LEU A 31 -15.28 6.84 19.96
N GLN A 32 -15.78 7.80 19.18
CA GLN A 32 -16.66 7.54 18.02
C GLN A 32 -15.98 6.64 16.99
N ARG A 33 -14.70 6.89 16.67
CA ARG A 33 -13.95 6.09 15.69
C ARG A 33 -13.75 4.63 16.12
N HIS A 34 -13.71 4.39 17.43
CA HIS A 34 -13.47 3.10 18.07
C HIS A 34 -14.73 2.52 18.73
N ASN A 35 -15.93 2.99 18.33
CA ASN A 35 -17.22 2.51 18.83
C ASN A 35 -17.33 2.50 20.37
N GLY A 36 -16.73 3.48 21.04
CA GLY A 36 -16.75 3.58 22.50
C GLY A 36 -15.82 2.61 23.23
N ASN A 37 -14.93 1.89 22.53
CA ASN A 37 -13.91 1.04 23.15
C ASN A 37 -12.82 1.90 23.79
N ILE A 38 -12.86 2.02 25.12
CA ILE A 38 -11.96 2.88 25.90
C ILE A 38 -10.50 2.43 25.82
N ASP A 39 -10.23 1.12 25.78
CA ASP A 39 -8.87 0.58 25.76
C ASP A 39 -8.14 0.89 24.45
N GLN A 40 -8.86 0.81 23.32
CA GLN A 40 -8.30 1.20 22.03
C GLN A 40 -8.00 2.70 21.97
N VAL A 41 -8.88 3.54 22.53
CA VAL A 41 -8.65 4.99 22.61
C VAL A 41 -7.47 5.29 23.53
N ARG A 42 -7.41 4.65 24.71
CA ARG A 42 -6.31 4.76 25.66
C ARG A 42 -4.98 4.38 25.03
N ALA A 43 -4.90 3.23 24.36
CA ALA A 43 -3.69 2.78 23.66
C ALA A 43 -3.23 3.80 22.60
N ARG A 44 -4.17 4.41 21.85
CA ARG A 44 -3.87 5.46 20.86
C ARG A 44 -3.36 6.74 21.50
N LEU A 45 -3.93 7.14 22.64
CA LEU A 45 -3.50 8.33 23.38
C LEU A 45 -2.11 8.13 24.00
N VAL A 46 -1.84 6.98 24.62
CA VAL A 46 -0.51 6.61 25.14
C VAL A 46 0.55 6.60 24.02
N GLN A 47 0.26 5.98 22.88
CA GLN A 47 1.18 5.99 21.73
C GLN A 47 1.44 7.40 21.18
N ARG A 48 0.49 8.31 21.34
CA ARG A 48 0.66 9.69 20.92
C ARG A 48 1.45 10.49 21.94
N GLU A 49 1.14 10.38 23.22
CA GLU A 49 1.91 10.98 24.31
C GLU A 49 3.37 10.56 24.22
N TYR A 50 3.64 9.25 24.04
CA TYR A 50 4.99 8.75 23.79
C TYR A 50 5.66 9.43 22.58
N ARG A 51 4.94 9.60 21.46
CA ARG A 51 5.48 10.30 20.28
C ARG A 51 5.73 11.77 20.56
N VAL A 52 4.81 12.48 21.22
CA VAL A 52 4.96 13.89 21.58
C VAL A 52 6.16 14.05 22.50
N ASN A 53 6.26 13.26 23.56
CA ASN A 53 7.40 13.28 24.47
C ASN A 53 8.70 12.97 23.75
N LYS A 54 8.74 11.96 22.87
CA LYS A 54 9.91 11.68 22.02
C LYS A 54 10.29 12.91 21.17
N TRP A 55 9.31 13.58 20.55
CA TRP A 55 9.58 14.77 19.74
C TRP A 55 10.06 15.94 20.58
N THR A 56 9.46 16.19 21.73
CA THR A 56 9.90 17.23 22.67
C THR A 56 11.32 16.96 23.13
N THR A 57 11.67 15.71 23.48
CA THR A 57 13.04 15.34 23.86
C THR A 57 14.02 15.59 22.72
N LEU A 58 13.67 15.22 21.48
CA LEU A 58 14.52 15.49 20.32
C LEU A 58 14.64 17.00 20.02
N GLU A 59 13.56 17.76 20.16
CA GLU A 59 13.56 19.21 19.96
C GLU A 59 14.42 19.90 21.03
N THR A 60 14.30 19.51 22.29
CA THR A 60 15.18 20.03 23.36
C THR A 60 16.64 19.68 23.09
N ARG A 61 16.92 18.47 22.60
CA ARG A 61 18.28 17.98 22.43
C ARG A 61 18.97 18.48 21.16
N PHE A 62 18.22 18.64 20.06
CA PHE A 62 18.77 18.95 18.73
C PHE A 62 18.15 20.18 18.06
N GLY A 63 17.18 20.84 18.68
CA GLY A 63 16.41 21.94 18.05
C GLY A 63 17.28 23.11 17.63
N ALA A 64 18.30 23.48 18.43
CA ALA A 64 19.26 24.52 18.06
C ALA A 64 20.06 24.12 16.80
N ALA A 65 20.62 22.91 16.79
CA ALA A 65 21.38 22.38 15.66
C ALA A 65 20.53 22.26 14.38
N VAL A 66 19.27 21.83 14.50
CA VAL A 66 18.32 21.82 13.37
C VAL A 66 18.07 23.23 12.84
N THR A 67 17.91 24.22 13.71
CA THR A 67 17.71 25.61 13.27
C THR A 67 18.94 26.14 12.54
N THR A 68 20.15 25.88 13.04
CA THR A 68 21.41 26.23 12.34
C THR A 68 21.49 25.55 10.97
N LEU A 69 21.21 24.23 10.91
CA LEU A 69 21.20 23.47 9.66
C LEU A 69 20.20 24.03 8.62
N GLN A 70 19.03 24.49 9.07
CA GLN A 70 18.02 25.11 8.20
C GLN A 70 18.42 26.50 7.69
N GLN A 71 19.25 27.23 8.44
CA GLN A 71 19.80 28.52 8.01
C GLN A 71 20.94 28.32 7.01
N GLU A 72 21.80 27.33 7.23
CA GLU A 72 22.94 27.03 6.36
C GLU A 72 22.54 26.36 5.04
N LEU A 73 21.48 25.53 5.04
CA LEU A 73 20.99 24.82 3.86
C LEU A 73 19.54 25.22 3.54
N PRO A 74 19.32 26.28 2.73
CA PRO A 74 17.97 26.76 2.38
C PRO A 74 17.08 25.69 1.73
N SER A 75 17.68 24.72 1.02
CA SER A 75 16.95 23.59 0.42
C SER A 75 16.16 22.77 1.46
N THR A 76 16.62 22.75 2.71
CA THR A 76 15.98 22.02 3.81
C THR A 76 14.78 22.76 4.43
N GLN A 77 14.53 24.02 4.09
CA GLN A 77 13.38 24.79 4.60
C GLN A 77 12.04 24.16 4.19
N SER A 78 12.00 23.50 3.03
CA SER A 78 10.83 22.74 2.56
C SER A 78 10.59 21.45 3.37
N MET A 79 11.59 20.97 4.11
CA MET A 79 11.48 19.76 4.91
C MET A 79 10.75 20.03 6.22
N LYS A 80 9.83 19.12 6.57
CA LYS A 80 9.18 19.16 7.89
C LYS A 80 10.24 19.01 8.99
N ARG A 81 10.21 19.90 9.99
CA ARG A 81 11.14 19.92 11.14
C ARG A 81 11.35 18.56 11.81
N ILE A 82 10.27 17.79 11.98
CA ILE A 82 10.32 16.41 12.52
C ILE A 82 11.26 15.48 11.75
N ARG A 83 11.37 15.65 10.42
CA ARG A 83 12.27 14.85 9.60
C ARG A 83 13.74 15.21 9.87
N LEU A 84 14.04 16.49 10.07
CA LEU A 84 15.38 16.96 10.42
C LEU A 84 15.80 16.47 11.81
N LEU A 85 14.89 16.53 12.80
CA LEU A 85 15.16 15.97 14.14
C LEU A 85 15.51 14.47 14.10
N LYS A 86 14.86 13.69 13.24
CA LYS A 86 15.17 12.25 13.06
C LYS A 86 16.53 12.03 12.40
N ILE A 87 16.92 12.89 11.47
CA ILE A 87 18.24 12.84 10.85
C ILE A 87 19.31 13.17 11.90
N MET A 88 19.09 14.22 12.69
CA MET A 88 19.98 14.55 13.81
C MET A 88 20.05 13.42 14.85
N GLU A 89 18.92 12.79 15.19
CA GLU A 89 18.88 11.61 16.06
C GLU A 89 19.74 10.47 15.50
N HIS A 90 19.65 10.21 14.19
CA HIS A 90 20.41 9.16 13.51
C HIS A 90 21.92 9.39 13.59
N PHE A 91 22.36 10.64 13.44
CA PHE A 91 23.77 11.04 13.55
C PHE A 91 24.15 11.49 14.97
N SER A 92 23.34 11.15 15.98
CA SER A 92 23.60 11.46 17.40
C SER A 92 23.83 12.95 17.72
N GLY A 93 23.35 13.84 16.87
CA GLY A 93 23.53 15.29 17.02
C GLY A 93 24.68 15.88 16.20
N ASP A 94 25.45 15.07 15.47
CA ASP A 94 26.52 15.55 14.60
C ASP A 94 25.94 16.30 13.38
N SER A 95 26.07 17.62 13.42
CA SER A 95 25.57 18.51 12.38
C SER A 95 26.31 18.36 11.05
N GLU A 96 27.59 17.98 11.07
CA GLU A 96 28.40 17.86 9.86
C GLU A 96 27.99 16.61 9.08
N GLN A 97 27.88 15.46 9.75
CA GLN A 97 27.38 14.23 9.12
C GLN A 97 25.94 14.37 8.62
N ALA A 98 25.08 15.08 9.37
CA ALA A 98 23.73 15.37 8.93
C ALA A 98 23.70 16.27 7.68
N ARG A 99 24.63 17.23 7.58
CA ARG A 99 24.80 18.12 6.41
C ARG A 99 25.22 17.32 5.19
N ASP A 100 26.25 16.49 5.31
CA ASP A 100 26.76 15.65 4.23
C ASP A 100 25.69 14.68 3.72
N PHE A 101 24.97 14.04 4.63
CA PHE A 101 23.84 13.18 4.28
C PHE A 101 22.75 13.91 3.50
N LEU A 102 22.39 15.12 3.93
CA LEU A 102 21.37 15.92 3.24
C LEU A 102 21.84 16.40 1.87
N GLN A 103 23.12 16.72 1.71
CA GLN A 103 23.70 17.08 0.42
C GLN A 103 23.67 15.89 -0.55
N VAL A 104 24.10 14.70 -0.11
CA VAL A 104 24.03 13.47 -0.92
C VAL A 104 22.59 13.15 -1.31
N CYS A 105 21.63 13.26 -0.37
CA CYS A 105 20.22 13.07 -0.69
C CYS A 105 19.71 14.09 -1.73
N GLY A 106 20.12 15.36 -1.60
CA GLY A 106 19.76 16.43 -2.53
C GLY A 106 20.29 16.17 -3.94
N GLU A 107 21.56 15.78 -4.06
CA GLU A 107 22.19 15.42 -5.33
C GLU A 107 21.55 14.19 -5.97
N GLN A 108 21.21 13.17 -5.18
CA GLN A 108 20.51 11.98 -5.69
C GLN A 108 19.11 12.32 -6.18
N HIS A 109 18.37 13.16 -5.46
CA HIS A 109 17.06 13.63 -5.91
C HIS A 109 17.17 14.47 -7.19
N HIS A 110 18.15 15.37 -7.28
CA HIS A 110 18.38 16.18 -8.48
C HIS A 110 18.74 15.30 -9.69
N LYS A 111 19.70 14.38 -9.54
CA LYS A 111 20.08 13.43 -10.60
C LYS A 111 18.90 12.55 -11.03
N HIS A 112 18.09 12.08 -10.08
CA HIS A 112 16.90 11.30 -10.39
C HIS A 112 15.85 12.12 -11.15
N ASP A 113 15.63 13.38 -10.75
CA ASP A 113 14.67 14.26 -11.41
C ASP A 113 15.15 14.69 -12.80
N GLU A 114 16.44 14.96 -12.99
CA GLU A 114 17.05 15.21 -14.30
C GLU A 114 16.94 13.99 -15.20
N ASN A 115 17.38 12.82 -14.75
CA ASN A 115 17.29 11.58 -15.53
C ASN A 115 15.83 11.23 -15.84
N SER A 116 14.90 11.44 -14.90
CA SER A 116 13.47 11.22 -15.12
C SER A 116 12.91 12.19 -16.15
N ASN A 117 13.32 13.46 -16.13
CA ASN A 117 12.84 14.47 -17.06
C ASN A 117 13.41 14.27 -18.48
N VAL A 118 14.70 13.92 -18.60
CA VAL A 118 15.34 13.58 -19.88
C VAL A 118 14.66 12.35 -20.48
N SER A 119 14.54 11.26 -19.72
CA SER A 119 13.86 10.03 -20.17
C SER A 119 12.40 10.29 -20.56
N ARG A 120 11.68 11.14 -19.81
CA ARG A 120 10.30 11.54 -20.16
C ARG A 120 10.26 12.38 -21.43
N HIS A 121 11.27 13.20 -21.71
CA HIS A 121 11.33 14.02 -22.92
C HIS A 121 11.59 13.17 -24.15
N GLU A 122 12.58 12.27 -24.09
CA GLU A 122 12.90 11.31 -25.14
C GLU A 122 11.69 10.41 -25.45
N LYS A 123 11.09 9.80 -24.40
CA LYS A 123 9.88 9.00 -24.57
C LYS A 123 8.73 9.79 -25.22
N ARG A 124 8.58 11.08 -24.90
CA ARG A 124 7.56 11.93 -25.54
C ARG A 124 7.88 12.19 -27.01
N LYS A 125 9.14 12.36 -27.37
CA LYS A 125 9.58 12.51 -28.75
C LYS A 125 9.29 11.25 -29.56
N GLU A 126 9.67 10.09 -29.05
CA GLU A 126 9.37 8.78 -29.66
C GLU A 126 7.87 8.57 -29.85
N LEU A 127 7.05 8.86 -28.83
CA LEU A 127 5.60 8.73 -28.92
C LEU A 127 4.98 9.71 -29.93
N ARG A 128 5.55 10.91 -30.09
CA ARG A 128 5.10 11.88 -31.11
C ARG A 128 5.37 11.37 -32.52
N GLU A 129 6.55 10.81 -32.74
CA GLU A 129 6.93 10.20 -34.03
C GLU A 129 6.05 8.98 -34.32
N LYS A 130 5.88 8.09 -33.33
CA LYS A 130 5.05 6.88 -33.45
C LYS A 130 3.58 7.16 -33.78
N TYR A 131 3.01 8.22 -33.21
CA TYR A 131 1.59 8.56 -33.36
C TYR A 131 1.35 9.82 -34.21
N ALA A 132 2.26 10.16 -35.12
CA ALA A 132 2.20 11.41 -35.90
C ALA A 132 0.87 11.56 -36.68
N THR A 133 0.40 10.50 -37.34
CA THR A 133 -0.85 10.51 -38.11
C THR A 133 -2.08 10.71 -37.21
N GLN A 134 -2.12 10.01 -36.07
CA GLN A 134 -3.20 10.13 -35.09
C GLN A 134 -3.22 11.52 -34.43
N LEU A 135 -2.05 12.11 -34.20
CA LEU A 135 -1.94 13.48 -33.70
C LEU A 135 -2.46 14.49 -34.74
N ALA A 136 -2.19 14.29 -36.03
CA ALA A 136 -2.76 15.14 -37.08
C ALA A 136 -4.30 15.05 -37.09
N GLU A 137 -4.86 13.86 -36.97
CA GLU A 137 -6.32 13.64 -36.90
C GLU A 137 -6.95 14.31 -35.67
N LEU A 138 -6.35 14.13 -34.49
CA LEU A 138 -6.78 14.80 -33.25
C LEU A 138 -6.67 16.34 -33.35
N SER A 139 -5.65 16.85 -34.04
CA SER A 139 -5.48 18.28 -34.29
C SER A 139 -6.60 18.83 -35.17
N THR A 140 -6.97 18.11 -36.23
CA THR A 140 -8.12 18.46 -37.10
C THR A 140 -9.44 18.44 -36.32
N ALA A 141 -9.57 17.55 -35.34
CA ALA A 141 -10.71 17.52 -34.41
C ALA A 141 -10.68 18.63 -33.33
N GLY A 142 -9.73 19.58 -33.39
CA GLY A 142 -9.62 20.70 -32.46
C GLY A 142 -9.12 20.33 -31.06
N ILE A 143 -8.40 19.21 -30.91
CA ILE A 143 -7.78 18.80 -29.65
C ILE A 143 -6.34 19.34 -29.59
N ASN A 144 -5.97 19.96 -28.46
CA ASN A 144 -4.61 20.46 -28.25
C ASN A 144 -3.62 19.30 -28.05
N VAL A 145 -2.96 18.91 -29.14
CA VAL A 145 -1.97 17.82 -29.21
C VAL A 145 -0.67 18.11 -28.44
N ASN A 146 -0.42 19.37 -28.05
CA ASN A 146 0.75 19.71 -27.23
C ASN A 146 0.58 19.29 -25.76
N CYS A 147 -0.62 18.91 -25.32
CA CYS A 147 -0.83 18.40 -23.96
C CYS A 147 -0.12 17.03 -23.77
N PRO A 148 0.76 16.87 -22.76
CA PRO A 148 1.37 15.57 -22.42
C PRO A 148 0.35 14.48 -22.04
N CYS A 149 -0.90 14.87 -21.80
CA CYS A 149 -2.00 13.95 -21.55
C CYS A 149 -2.43 13.19 -22.80
N VAL A 150 -2.37 13.81 -23.99
CA VAL A 150 -2.83 13.22 -25.25
C VAL A 150 -1.93 12.05 -25.66
N LEU A 151 -0.61 12.24 -25.61
CA LEU A 151 0.36 11.17 -25.90
C LEU A 151 0.19 9.95 -24.98
N ARG A 152 -0.07 10.18 -23.69
CA ARG A 152 -0.34 9.09 -22.73
C ARG A 152 -1.64 8.35 -23.04
N GLN A 153 -2.67 9.04 -23.52
CA GLN A 153 -3.93 8.39 -23.91
C GLN A 153 -3.78 7.62 -25.22
N LEU A 154 -3.00 8.13 -26.18
CA LEU A 154 -2.66 7.40 -27.40
C LEU A 154 -1.88 6.12 -27.08
N GLU A 155 -0.84 6.19 -26.24
CA GLU A 155 -0.09 5.01 -25.80
C GLU A 155 -1.00 3.99 -25.10
N LYS A 156 -1.85 4.44 -24.17
CA LYS A 156 -2.76 3.58 -23.40
C LYS A 156 -3.83 2.89 -24.25
N ASN A 157 -4.32 3.55 -25.29
CA ASN A 157 -5.35 3.00 -26.18
C ASN A 157 -4.76 2.54 -27.52
N GLN A 158 -3.45 2.27 -27.57
CA GLN A 158 -2.74 1.72 -28.74
C GLN A 158 -2.95 2.53 -30.03
N GLY A 159 -3.13 3.85 -29.91
CA GLY A 159 -3.38 4.75 -31.05
C GLY A 159 -4.84 4.85 -31.50
N ASP A 160 -5.82 4.30 -30.77
CA ASP A 160 -7.25 4.45 -31.06
C ASP A 160 -7.71 5.91 -30.86
N VAL A 161 -7.85 6.65 -31.97
CA VAL A 161 -8.18 8.08 -32.00
C VAL A 161 -9.58 8.32 -31.43
N THR A 162 -10.55 7.49 -31.76
CA THR A 162 -11.96 7.63 -31.33
C THR A 162 -12.07 7.60 -29.80
N LYS A 163 -11.40 6.63 -29.15
CA LYS A 163 -11.38 6.55 -27.68
C LYS A 163 -10.65 7.74 -27.04
N VAL A 164 -9.58 8.22 -27.67
CA VAL A 164 -8.84 9.39 -27.17
C VAL A 164 -9.71 10.65 -27.29
N MET A 165 -10.39 10.86 -28.41
CA MET A 165 -11.33 11.96 -28.61
C MET A 165 -12.43 11.97 -27.54
N GLU A 166 -13.09 10.83 -27.32
CA GLU A 166 -14.14 10.71 -26.32
C GLU A 166 -13.64 11.10 -24.91
N ARG A 167 -12.46 10.61 -24.52
CA ARG A 167 -11.84 10.95 -23.23
C ARG A 167 -11.49 12.43 -23.13
N MET A 168 -10.94 13.01 -24.19
CA MET A 168 -10.56 14.43 -24.21
C MET A 168 -11.78 15.35 -24.16
N SER A 169 -12.88 14.99 -24.84
CA SER A 169 -14.15 15.71 -24.79
C SER A 169 -14.77 15.66 -23.39
N ARG A 170 -14.80 14.48 -22.74
CA ARG A 170 -15.25 14.37 -21.33
C ARG A 170 -14.38 15.23 -20.40
N HIS A 171 -13.07 15.29 -20.63
CA HIS A 171 -12.18 16.11 -19.81
C HIS A 171 -12.42 17.61 -20.02
N ARG A 172 -12.65 18.04 -21.27
CA ARG A 172 -13.02 19.42 -21.62
C ARG A 172 -14.33 19.83 -20.95
N ALA A 173 -15.39 19.04 -21.09
CA ALA A 173 -16.68 19.28 -20.44
C ALA A 173 -16.55 19.37 -18.90
N LYS A 174 -15.72 18.52 -18.29
CA LYS A 174 -15.44 18.59 -16.85
C LYS A 174 -14.70 19.88 -16.48
N LYS A 175 -13.77 20.34 -17.31
CA LYS A 175 -13.03 21.59 -17.07
C LYS A 175 -13.96 22.80 -17.21
N GLU A 176 -14.80 22.84 -18.24
CA GLU A 176 -15.82 23.87 -18.43
C GLU A 176 -16.77 23.95 -17.23
N LYS A 177 -17.30 22.81 -16.77
CA LYS A 177 -18.13 22.75 -15.56
C LYS A 177 -17.41 23.28 -14.31
N ILE A 178 -16.11 23.03 -14.16
CA ILE A 178 -15.32 23.59 -13.05
C ILE A 178 -15.18 25.11 -13.19
N THR A 179 -14.89 25.61 -14.40
CA THR A 179 -14.80 27.04 -14.68
C THR A 179 -16.13 27.75 -14.44
N GLU A 180 -17.25 27.17 -14.89
CA GLU A 180 -18.60 27.66 -14.63
C GLU A 180 -18.91 27.72 -13.14
N LEU A 181 -18.56 26.67 -12.38
CA LEU A 181 -18.70 26.68 -10.93
C LEU A 181 -17.82 27.76 -10.29
N HIS A 182 -16.58 27.93 -10.74
CA HIS A 182 -15.71 28.99 -10.24
C HIS A 182 -16.27 30.38 -10.55
N ALA A 183 -16.79 30.62 -11.75
CA ALA A 183 -17.42 31.88 -12.12
C ALA A 183 -18.69 32.14 -11.29
N LYS A 184 -19.53 31.11 -11.12
CA LYS A 184 -20.71 31.16 -10.25
C LYS A 184 -20.34 31.53 -8.81
N TYR A 185 -19.33 30.88 -8.25
CA TYR A 185 -18.88 31.17 -6.88
C TYR A 185 -18.18 32.53 -6.77
N ALA A 186 -17.41 32.94 -7.77
CA ALA A 186 -16.79 34.27 -7.80
C ALA A 186 -17.86 35.37 -7.83
N ASN A 187 -18.91 35.23 -8.64
CA ASN A 187 -20.04 36.15 -8.68
C ASN A 187 -20.82 36.15 -7.36
N GLN A 188 -21.00 34.99 -6.72
CA GLN A 188 -21.62 34.91 -5.40
C GLN A 188 -20.79 35.62 -4.33
N ILE A 189 -19.45 35.48 -4.37
CA ILE A 189 -18.56 36.18 -3.45
C ILE A 189 -18.62 37.69 -3.71
N ALA A 190 -18.51 38.14 -4.96
CA ALA A 190 -18.60 39.54 -5.33
C ALA A 190 -19.95 40.16 -4.92
N GLN A 191 -21.07 39.46 -5.13
CA GLN A 191 -22.38 39.92 -4.66
C GLN A 191 -22.42 40.05 -3.14
N LEU A 192 -21.88 39.07 -2.40
CA LEU A 192 -21.79 39.14 -0.93
C LEU A 192 -20.88 40.29 -0.46
N GLU A 193 -19.84 40.64 -1.21
CA GLU A 193 -18.95 41.77 -0.93
C GLU A 193 -19.64 43.12 -1.21
N THR A 194 -20.37 43.25 -2.33
CA THR A 194 -21.18 44.45 -2.63
C THR A 194 -22.30 44.63 -1.61
N ASP A 195 -23.03 43.55 -1.28
CA ASP A 195 -24.08 43.56 -0.26
C ASP A 195 -23.52 43.91 1.13
N ALA A 196 -22.26 43.55 1.41
CA ALA A 196 -21.56 43.93 2.65
C ALA A 196 -21.10 45.40 2.65
N GLN A 197 -20.75 45.99 1.50
CA GLN A 197 -20.38 47.40 1.37
C GLN A 197 -21.59 48.34 1.39
N GLU A 198 -22.69 48.00 0.72
CA GLU A 198 -23.93 48.78 0.75
C GLU A 198 -24.58 48.79 2.15
N THR A 199 -24.26 47.80 2.98
CA THR A 199 -24.74 47.73 4.37
C THR A 199 -23.87 48.48 5.39
N ASP A 200 -22.64 48.89 5.03
CA ASP A 200 -21.78 49.71 5.89
C ASP A 200 -22.12 51.21 5.85
N GLU A 201 -22.74 51.71 4.76
CA GLU A 201 -23.13 53.13 4.67
C GLU A 201 -24.50 53.46 5.29
N THR A 202 -25.34 52.47 5.63
CA THR A 202 -26.65 52.74 6.25
C THR A 202 -27.06 51.87 7.45
N GLY A 203 -26.21 51.00 8.01
CA GLY A 203 -26.63 50.32 9.24
C GLY A 203 -25.66 49.31 9.83
N SER A 204 -24.98 49.73 10.90
CA SER A 204 -24.18 48.89 11.81
C SER A 204 -24.99 47.84 12.60
N THR A 205 -26.11 47.35 12.11
CA THR A 205 -26.96 46.36 12.82
C THR A 205 -27.86 45.62 11.85
N LEU A 206 -27.36 44.61 11.12
CA LEU A 206 -28.10 43.39 10.76
C LEU A 206 -27.25 42.54 9.81
N ARG A 207 -26.36 41.73 10.38
CA ARG A 207 -26.08 40.42 9.77
C ARG A 207 -27.44 39.72 9.65
N LYS A 208 -28.06 39.77 8.46
CA LYS A 208 -29.23 38.94 8.14
C LYS A 208 -28.77 37.49 8.22
N GLN A 209 -28.85 36.95 9.42
CA GLN A 209 -29.03 35.54 9.64
C GLN A 209 -30.17 35.16 8.69
N GLN A 210 -29.88 34.39 7.64
CA GLN A 210 -30.91 33.58 7.00
C GLN A 210 -31.52 32.79 8.16
N LYS A 211 -32.69 33.24 8.63
CA LYS A 211 -33.41 32.56 9.69
C LYS A 211 -33.83 31.25 9.07
N LEU A 212 -33.07 30.21 9.40
CA LEU A 212 -33.48 28.83 9.15
C LEU A 212 -34.91 28.70 9.63
N SER A 213 -35.79 28.18 8.78
CA SER A 213 -37.16 27.90 9.20
C SER A 213 -37.13 26.91 10.38
N VAL A 214 -38.20 26.88 11.17
CA VAL A 214 -38.31 25.92 12.28
C VAL A 214 -38.15 24.49 11.75
N ASP A 215 -38.68 24.22 10.55
CA ASP A 215 -38.54 22.94 9.86
C ASP A 215 -37.11 22.68 9.43
N ASP A 216 -36.39 23.66 8.86
CA ASP A 216 -34.97 23.50 8.51
C ASP A 216 -34.10 23.17 9.74
N ILE A 217 -34.39 23.80 10.87
CA ILE A 217 -33.69 23.51 12.14
C ILE A 217 -33.99 22.08 12.59
N GLU A 218 -35.24 21.64 12.52
CA GLU A 218 -35.65 20.30 12.91
C GLU A 218 -35.07 19.24 11.96
N ASN A 219 -35.05 19.52 10.66
CA ASN A 219 -34.46 18.69 9.62
C ASN A 219 -32.95 18.56 9.83
N LEU A 220 -32.26 19.66 10.14
CA LEU A 220 -30.85 19.65 10.51
C LEU A 220 -30.58 18.83 11.77
N LYS A 221 -31.45 18.89 12.79
CA LYS A 221 -31.32 18.04 13.98
C LYS A 221 -31.47 16.57 13.60
N ARG A 222 -32.48 16.20 12.81
CA ARG A 222 -32.69 14.82 12.34
C ARG A 222 -31.50 14.30 11.53
N LEU A 223 -31.01 15.09 10.57
CA LEU A 223 -29.84 14.77 9.76
C LEU A 223 -28.56 14.66 10.60
N ARG A 224 -28.39 15.53 11.61
CA ARG A 224 -27.25 15.47 12.55
C ARG A 224 -27.32 14.26 13.47
N SER A 225 -28.50 13.90 13.96
CA SER A 225 -28.74 12.68 14.74
C SER A 225 -28.50 11.42 13.90
N ALA A 226 -28.79 11.48 12.59
CA ALA A 226 -28.37 10.48 11.61
C ALA A 226 -26.87 10.58 11.27
N GLY A 227 -26.09 11.43 11.94
CA GLY A 227 -24.64 11.57 11.83
C GLY A 227 -24.14 12.30 10.57
N ILE A 228 -24.98 13.07 9.89
CA ILE A 228 -24.55 13.97 8.81
C ILE A 228 -23.92 15.20 9.47
N HIS A 229 -22.65 15.44 9.17
CA HIS A 229 -21.89 16.57 9.71
C HIS A 229 -21.39 17.44 8.56
N GLY A 230 -21.46 18.75 8.74
CA GLY A 230 -21.07 19.71 7.71
C GLY A 230 -21.61 21.09 8.02
N ASN A 231 -21.34 22.04 7.12
CA ASN A 231 -21.97 23.35 7.20
C ASN A 231 -23.50 23.18 7.04
N PRO A 232 -24.32 23.60 8.02
CA PRO A 232 -25.77 23.39 8.00
C PRO A 232 -26.44 23.87 6.71
N MET A 233 -25.98 24.99 6.15
CA MET A 233 -26.55 25.56 4.92
C MET A 233 -26.27 24.68 3.69
N LYS A 234 -25.09 24.07 3.63
CA LYS A 234 -24.75 23.15 2.53
C LYS A 234 -25.52 21.84 2.64
N VAL A 235 -25.69 21.34 3.86
CA VAL A 235 -26.47 20.13 4.12
C VAL A 235 -27.93 20.33 3.74
N LEU A 236 -28.53 21.47 4.11
CA LEU A 236 -29.89 21.82 3.73
C LEU A 236 -30.04 22.10 2.24
N ALA A 237 -29.09 22.80 1.62
CA ALA A 237 -29.13 23.04 0.18
C ALA A 237 -29.12 21.71 -0.60
N THR A 238 -28.24 20.77 -0.26
CA THR A 238 -28.21 19.45 -0.89
C THR A 238 -29.47 18.63 -0.58
N PHE A 239 -30.05 18.78 0.61
CA PHE A 239 -31.30 18.14 0.98
C PHE A 239 -32.47 18.65 0.12
N HIS A 240 -32.63 19.97 0.03
CA HIS A 240 -33.66 20.64 -0.77
C HIS A 240 -33.46 20.41 -2.28
N GLU A 241 -32.22 20.27 -2.75
CA GLU A 241 -31.92 19.94 -4.16
C GLU A 241 -32.32 18.51 -4.56
N CYS A 242 -32.45 17.58 -3.61
CA CYS A 242 -32.77 16.19 -3.90
C CYS A 242 -34.27 15.89 -4.00
N ASP A 243 -35.14 16.79 -3.53
CA ASP A 243 -36.62 16.61 -3.47
C ASP A 243 -37.05 15.25 -2.83
N GLU A 244 -36.15 14.61 -2.09
CA GLU A 244 -36.36 13.36 -1.38
C GLU A 244 -36.86 13.69 0.04
N SER A 245 -37.81 12.91 0.56
CA SER A 245 -38.17 13.02 1.98
C SER A 245 -36.95 12.75 2.87
N ILE A 246 -36.91 13.42 4.02
CA ILE A 246 -35.84 13.26 5.02
C ILE A 246 -35.69 11.80 5.42
N GLU A 247 -36.82 11.11 5.57
CA GLU A 247 -36.88 9.70 5.91
C GLU A 247 -36.15 8.84 4.87
N MET A 248 -36.34 9.12 3.57
CA MET A 248 -35.62 8.42 2.50
C MET A 248 -34.12 8.74 2.50
N THR A 249 -33.77 10.01 2.69
CA THR A 249 -32.35 10.43 2.76
C THR A 249 -31.64 9.76 3.95
N VAL A 250 -32.28 9.73 5.12
CA VAL A 250 -31.76 9.07 6.32
C VAL A 250 -31.63 7.56 6.11
N ALA A 251 -32.63 6.91 5.52
CA ALA A 251 -32.60 5.47 5.23
C ALA A 251 -31.45 5.10 4.27
N ARG A 252 -31.27 5.85 3.17
CA ARG A 252 -30.18 5.65 2.22
C ARG A 252 -28.81 5.80 2.89
N ILE A 253 -28.62 6.81 3.72
CA ILE A 253 -27.36 7.05 4.43
C ILE A 253 -27.08 5.94 5.43
N GLN A 254 -28.10 5.45 6.13
CA GLN A 254 -27.98 4.33 7.05
C GLN A 254 -27.57 3.04 6.30
N GLN A 255 -28.20 2.76 5.15
CA GLN A 255 -27.84 1.64 4.29
C GLN A 255 -26.40 1.75 3.76
N GLU A 256 -25.98 2.93 3.28
CA GLU A 256 -24.60 3.17 2.85
C GLU A 256 -23.60 2.97 4.00
N ARG A 257 -23.96 3.34 5.23
CA ARG A 257 -23.10 3.10 6.40
C ARG A 257 -22.97 1.63 6.72
N GLU A 258 -24.07 0.90 6.71
CA GLU A 258 -24.06 -0.55 6.93
C GLU A 258 -23.21 -1.25 5.88
N GLN A 259 -23.35 -0.90 4.61
CA GLN A 259 -22.49 -1.41 3.53
C GLN A 259 -21.01 -1.06 3.74
N ARG A 260 -20.70 0.18 4.14
CA ARG A 260 -19.31 0.59 4.47
C ARG A 260 -18.78 -0.15 5.69
N HIS A 261 -19.61 -0.40 6.70
CA HIS A 261 -19.26 -1.17 7.90
C HIS A 261 -18.96 -2.63 7.52
N GLN A 262 -19.85 -3.29 6.78
CA GLN A 262 -19.63 -4.65 6.26
C GLN A 262 -18.35 -4.73 5.41
N CYS A 263 -18.13 -3.77 4.51
CA CYS A 263 -16.90 -3.71 3.71
C CYS A 263 -15.65 -3.52 4.59
N ARG A 264 -15.73 -2.68 5.64
CA ARG A 264 -14.63 -2.44 6.57
C ARG A 264 -14.34 -3.67 7.43
N ASP A 265 -15.37 -4.36 7.90
CA ASP A 265 -15.23 -5.54 8.75
C ASP A 265 -14.75 -6.74 7.93
N GLY A 266 -15.22 -6.92 6.70
CA GLY A 266 -14.64 -7.89 5.75
C GLY A 266 -13.15 -7.63 5.48
N ARG A 267 -12.75 -6.36 5.27
CA ARG A 267 -11.33 -6.00 5.12
C ARG A 267 -10.50 -6.24 6.39
N LYS A 268 -11.08 -6.03 7.58
CA LYS A 268 -10.39 -6.35 8.85
C LYS A 268 -10.21 -7.85 9.00
N LEU A 269 -11.26 -8.63 8.75
CA LEU A 269 -11.20 -10.08 8.81
C LEU A 269 -10.15 -10.61 7.83
N GLN A 270 -10.15 -10.14 6.58
CA GLN A 270 -9.14 -10.50 5.59
C GLN A 270 -7.73 -10.14 6.06
N ARG A 271 -7.52 -8.96 6.66
CA ARG A 271 -6.20 -8.59 7.21
C ARG A 271 -5.77 -9.48 8.37
N ASN A 272 -6.70 -9.89 9.23
CA ASN A 272 -6.41 -10.78 10.35
C ASN A 272 -6.00 -12.16 9.83
N ILE A 273 -6.77 -12.73 8.89
CA ILE A 273 -6.44 -14.00 8.23
C ILE A 273 -5.06 -13.93 7.57
N LEU A 274 -4.75 -12.85 6.84
CA LEU A 274 -3.44 -12.67 6.21
C LEU A 274 -2.30 -12.49 7.22
N ALA A 275 -2.58 -11.91 8.39
CA ALA A 275 -1.60 -11.73 9.46
C ALA A 275 -1.35 -13.05 10.22
N GLU A 276 -2.39 -13.86 10.43
CA GLU A 276 -2.26 -15.22 10.95
C GLU A 276 -1.43 -16.08 9.99
N ALA A 277 -1.71 -15.99 8.69
CA ALA A 277 -0.93 -16.69 7.68
C ALA A 277 0.55 -16.30 7.68
N GLU A 278 0.84 -15.00 7.85
CA GLU A 278 2.20 -14.49 7.99
C GLU A 278 2.96 -15.10 9.18
N ASN A 279 2.25 -15.38 10.28
CA ASN A 279 2.84 -16.02 11.46
C ASN A 279 2.99 -17.54 11.31
N GLY A 280 2.16 -18.18 10.49
CA GLY A 280 2.19 -19.62 10.26
C GLY A 280 3.26 -20.10 9.26
N TYR A 281 4.02 -19.19 8.63
CA TYR A 281 5.14 -19.59 7.78
C TYR A 281 6.29 -20.17 8.60
N ILE A 282 6.84 -21.28 8.14
CA ILE A 282 8.08 -21.85 8.66
C ILE A 282 9.24 -20.92 8.30
N LYS A 283 10.01 -20.55 9.31
CA LYS A 283 11.24 -19.75 9.18
C LYS A 283 12.43 -20.70 9.10
N ILE A 284 13.16 -20.62 8.00
CA ILE A 284 14.40 -21.38 7.78
C ILE A 284 15.53 -20.37 7.87
N ASN A 285 16.27 -20.41 8.97
CA ASN A 285 17.44 -19.54 9.19
C ASN A 285 18.75 -20.30 8.96
N ASN A 286 18.74 -21.61 9.16
CA ASN A 286 19.86 -22.51 8.95
C ASN A 286 19.45 -23.73 8.11
N ARG A 287 20.45 -24.48 7.63
CA ARG A 287 20.25 -25.74 6.90
C ARG A 287 19.43 -26.75 7.68
N ASP A 288 19.65 -26.83 8.99
CA ASP A 288 18.99 -27.81 9.87
C ASP A 288 17.58 -27.41 10.31
N ASP A 289 17.10 -26.20 9.95
CA ASP A 289 15.76 -25.73 10.30
C ASP A 289 14.67 -26.32 9.39
N TRP A 290 15.05 -27.05 8.33
CA TRP A 290 14.09 -27.75 7.49
C TRP A 290 13.36 -28.84 8.30
N PRO A 291 12.01 -28.90 8.26
CA PRO A 291 11.28 -29.91 9.02
C PRO A 291 11.70 -31.33 8.67
N ARG A 292 11.77 -32.19 9.68
CA ARG A 292 12.05 -33.63 9.50
C ARG A 292 10.77 -34.35 9.03
N ASP A 293 10.96 -35.55 8.48
CA ASP A 293 9.87 -36.47 8.12
C ASP A 293 8.88 -35.91 7.09
N ILE A 294 9.36 -35.05 6.20
CA ILE A 294 8.58 -34.51 5.09
C ILE A 294 8.48 -35.56 3.98
N GLU A 295 7.25 -35.87 3.59
CA GLU A 295 6.96 -36.84 2.54
C GLU A 295 6.69 -36.16 1.19
N LEU A 296 6.05 -35.00 1.22
CA LEU A 296 5.62 -34.29 0.02
C LEU A 296 6.05 -32.82 0.07
N VAL A 297 6.59 -32.33 -1.05
CA VAL A 297 6.85 -30.91 -1.26
C VAL A 297 6.18 -30.47 -2.55
N TYR A 298 5.30 -29.49 -2.44
CA TYR A 298 4.72 -28.80 -3.60
C TYR A 298 5.31 -27.42 -3.75
N LEU A 299 5.78 -27.11 -4.95
CA LEU A 299 6.40 -25.85 -5.30
C LEU A 299 5.43 -25.05 -6.20
N ASP A 300 5.01 -23.86 -5.74
CA ASP A 300 4.22 -22.92 -6.54
C ASP A 300 5.13 -22.21 -7.54
N GLY A 301 5.26 -22.80 -8.72
CA GLY A 301 6.20 -22.36 -9.75
C GLY A 301 5.95 -20.92 -10.21
N ASN A 302 4.69 -20.51 -10.30
CA ASN A 302 4.32 -19.15 -10.66
C ASN A 302 4.81 -18.14 -9.64
N ASN A 303 4.64 -18.40 -8.35
CA ASN A 303 5.14 -17.52 -7.32
C ASN A 303 6.68 -17.49 -7.29
N MET A 304 7.32 -18.64 -7.45
CA MET A 304 8.77 -18.79 -7.37
C MET A 304 9.52 -18.08 -8.50
N MET A 305 8.97 -18.04 -9.71
CA MET A 305 9.58 -17.35 -10.86
C MET A 305 9.85 -15.86 -10.61
N PHE A 306 9.08 -15.22 -9.72
CA PHE A 306 9.23 -13.79 -9.44
C PHE A 306 10.10 -13.48 -8.22
N VAL A 307 10.62 -14.48 -7.50
CA VAL A 307 11.42 -14.25 -6.29
C VAL A 307 12.84 -13.77 -6.64
N VAL A 308 13.48 -14.47 -7.58
CA VAL A 308 14.86 -14.23 -7.99
C VAL A 308 14.91 -13.33 -9.22
N HIS A 309 15.86 -12.38 -9.28
CA HIS A 309 15.90 -11.37 -10.34
C HIS A 309 16.15 -11.99 -11.72
N SER A 310 17.11 -12.91 -11.82
CA SER A 310 17.40 -13.72 -13.00
C SER A 310 16.16 -14.46 -13.55
N LEU A 311 15.48 -15.24 -12.70
CA LEU A 311 14.26 -15.96 -13.08
C LEU A 311 13.16 -15.01 -13.54
N ARG A 312 12.96 -13.90 -12.81
CA ARG A 312 12.00 -12.87 -13.18
C ARG A 312 12.31 -12.27 -14.54
N ARG A 313 13.59 -11.98 -14.83
CA ARG A 313 14.04 -11.43 -16.12
C ARG A 313 13.75 -12.40 -17.26
N LEU A 314 14.03 -13.69 -17.08
CA LEU A 314 13.71 -14.73 -18.07
C LEU A 314 12.20 -14.83 -18.33
N CYS A 315 11.40 -14.81 -17.26
CA CYS A 315 9.95 -14.86 -17.34
C CYS A 315 9.38 -13.65 -18.13
N LEU A 316 9.82 -12.43 -17.78
CA LEU A 316 9.37 -11.19 -18.44
C LEU A 316 9.82 -11.09 -19.90
N ASN A 317 10.97 -11.69 -20.25
CA ASN A 317 11.45 -11.80 -21.64
C ASN A 317 10.73 -12.90 -22.45
N ARG A 318 9.58 -13.37 -21.98
CA ARG A 318 8.78 -14.45 -22.61
C ARG A 318 9.57 -15.75 -22.82
N SER A 319 10.62 -15.96 -22.04
CA SER A 319 11.39 -17.20 -22.05
C SER A 319 10.85 -18.18 -20.99
N GLY A 320 9.53 -18.38 -20.98
CA GLY A 320 8.83 -19.20 -19.99
C GLY A 320 9.44 -20.60 -19.86
N LYS A 321 9.65 -21.27 -21.01
CA LYS A 321 10.31 -22.58 -21.06
C LYS A 321 11.71 -22.60 -20.44
N LYS A 322 12.54 -21.55 -20.62
CA LYS A 322 13.86 -21.51 -19.97
C LYS A 322 13.73 -21.31 -18.46
N THR A 323 12.77 -20.48 -18.05
CA THR A 323 12.50 -20.18 -16.64
C THR A 323 12.01 -21.41 -15.88
N GLU A 324 11.04 -22.13 -16.46
CA GLU A 324 10.52 -23.41 -15.93
C GLU A 324 11.65 -24.43 -15.79
N ARG A 325 12.51 -24.55 -16.81
CA ARG A 325 13.68 -25.45 -16.79
C ARG A 325 14.61 -25.13 -15.62
N ALA A 326 14.97 -23.85 -15.50
CA ALA A 326 15.89 -23.38 -14.48
C ALA A 326 15.40 -23.74 -13.08
N LEU A 327 14.11 -23.48 -12.84
CA LEU A 327 13.48 -23.74 -11.57
C LEU A 327 13.41 -25.25 -11.28
N GLY A 328 13.09 -26.06 -12.30
CA GLY A 328 13.09 -27.52 -12.20
C GLY A 328 14.48 -28.11 -11.93
N GLU A 329 15.53 -27.59 -12.57
CA GLU A 329 16.92 -28.02 -12.35
C GLU A 329 17.40 -27.67 -10.93
N ILE A 330 17.09 -26.47 -10.43
CA ILE A 330 17.36 -26.08 -9.03
C ILE A 330 16.61 -26.98 -8.06
N ALA A 331 15.32 -27.25 -8.32
CA ALA A 331 14.51 -28.11 -7.47
C ALA A 331 15.02 -29.56 -7.47
N SER A 332 15.45 -30.10 -8.62
CA SER A 332 16.02 -31.45 -8.72
C SER A 332 17.32 -31.56 -7.95
N ALA A 333 18.27 -30.64 -8.17
CA ALA A 333 19.53 -30.61 -7.45
C ALA A 333 19.32 -30.50 -5.94
N TRP A 334 18.37 -29.66 -5.52
CA TRP A 334 17.99 -29.53 -4.12
C TRP A 334 17.42 -30.84 -3.55
N ASN A 335 16.51 -31.49 -4.27
CA ASN A 335 15.91 -32.74 -3.82
C ASN A 335 16.90 -33.91 -3.81
N GLU A 336 17.89 -33.93 -4.68
CA GLU A 336 18.99 -34.91 -4.64
C GLU A 336 19.79 -34.86 -3.33
N GLN A 337 19.84 -33.70 -2.67
CA GLN A 337 20.48 -33.55 -1.34
C GLN A 337 19.52 -33.83 -0.19
N MET A 338 18.23 -33.53 -0.36
CA MET A 338 17.23 -33.64 0.71
C MET A 338 16.54 -35.01 0.77
N HIS A 339 16.55 -35.75 -0.34
CA HIS A 339 15.93 -37.07 -0.49
C HIS A 339 14.44 -37.08 -0.09
N ILE A 340 13.68 -36.05 -0.47
CA ILE A 340 12.24 -36.03 -0.21
C ILE A 340 11.55 -37.03 -1.17
N PRO A 341 10.68 -37.92 -0.66
CA PRO A 341 10.06 -38.96 -1.48
C PRO A 341 9.28 -38.42 -2.68
N TYR A 342 8.60 -37.29 -2.53
CA TYR A 342 7.81 -36.69 -3.58
C TYR A 342 7.98 -35.17 -3.62
N VAL A 343 8.47 -34.67 -4.76
CA VAL A 343 8.56 -33.23 -5.04
C VAL A 343 7.87 -32.94 -6.36
N GLU A 344 6.92 -32.01 -6.34
CA GLU A 344 6.17 -31.60 -7.51
C GLU A 344 6.17 -30.08 -7.67
N LEU A 345 6.60 -29.61 -8.84
CA LEU A 345 6.61 -28.22 -9.24
C LEU A 345 5.40 -27.94 -10.15
N ILE A 346 4.51 -27.05 -9.69
CA ILE A 346 3.22 -26.80 -10.32
C ILE A 346 3.21 -25.40 -10.93
N PHE A 347 2.79 -25.31 -12.19
CA PHE A 347 2.56 -24.05 -12.90
C PHE A 347 1.09 -23.92 -13.30
N ASP A 348 0.62 -22.69 -13.56
CA ASP A 348 -0.74 -22.46 -14.09
C ASP A 348 -0.88 -23.18 -15.44
N SER A 349 0.13 -22.97 -16.29
CA SER A 349 0.35 -23.65 -17.56
C SER A 349 1.85 -23.89 -17.69
N THR A 350 2.28 -25.11 -17.98
CA THR A 350 3.68 -25.41 -18.32
C THR A 350 3.83 -25.75 -19.80
N HIS A 351 4.99 -25.42 -20.37
CA HIS A 351 5.37 -25.78 -21.75
C HIS A 351 6.37 -26.94 -21.80
N GLN A 352 6.62 -27.62 -20.68
CA GLN A 352 7.68 -28.61 -20.50
C GLN A 352 7.20 -30.04 -20.27
N LEU A 353 8.18 -30.94 -20.24
CA LEU A 353 8.09 -32.36 -19.91
C LEU A 353 7.51 -32.57 -18.52
N ASP A 354 6.91 -33.74 -18.29
CA ASP A 354 6.26 -34.13 -17.04
C ASP A 354 7.23 -34.28 -15.84
N GLN A 355 8.56 -34.24 -16.07
CA GLN A 355 9.58 -34.49 -15.06
C GLN A 355 10.93 -33.85 -15.42
N ILE A 356 11.65 -33.35 -14.41
CA ILE A 356 13.05 -32.93 -14.47
C ILE A 356 13.80 -33.58 -13.31
N GLY A 357 14.68 -34.53 -13.62
CA GLY A 357 15.44 -35.29 -12.63
C GLY A 357 14.51 -35.97 -11.61
N THR A 358 14.64 -35.61 -10.33
CA THR A 358 13.81 -36.17 -9.24
C THR A 358 12.50 -35.42 -8.99
N VAL A 359 12.21 -34.37 -9.77
CA VAL A 359 11.05 -33.49 -9.56
C VAL A 359 10.03 -33.68 -10.67
N LYS A 360 8.78 -33.94 -10.28
CA LYS A 360 7.65 -33.97 -11.20
C LYS A 360 7.21 -32.55 -11.55
N ILE A 361 6.88 -32.31 -12.81
CA ILE A 361 6.38 -31.02 -13.30
C ILE A 361 4.93 -31.19 -13.71
N SER A 362 4.05 -30.30 -13.23
CA SER A 362 2.61 -30.37 -13.52
C SER A 362 2.03 -29.03 -13.95
N SER A 363 1.00 -29.12 -14.80
CA SER A 363 0.16 -28.00 -15.21
C SER A 363 -1.17 -28.05 -14.44
N ALA A 364 -1.57 -26.93 -13.85
CA ALA A 364 -2.90 -26.80 -13.25
C ALA A 364 -4.00 -26.81 -14.34
N GLN A 365 -3.75 -26.12 -15.45
CA GLN A 365 -4.64 -26.12 -16.61
C GLN A 365 -4.49 -27.40 -17.44
N PRO A 366 -5.59 -27.90 -18.04
CA PRO A 366 -6.91 -27.25 -18.14
C PRO A 366 -7.87 -27.59 -17.00
N LYS A 367 -7.52 -28.49 -16.09
CA LYS A 367 -8.45 -28.99 -15.06
C LYS A 367 -8.79 -27.92 -14.01
N TYR A 368 -7.82 -27.10 -13.66
CA TYR A 368 -7.93 -26.02 -12.69
C TYR A 368 -7.65 -24.68 -13.37
N ARG A 369 -8.21 -23.60 -12.83
CA ARG A 369 -7.99 -22.27 -13.40
C ARG A 369 -6.59 -21.75 -13.09
N THR A 370 -6.13 -21.98 -11.85
CA THR A 370 -4.82 -21.57 -11.34
C THR A 370 -4.15 -22.69 -10.53
N THR A 371 -2.84 -22.55 -10.31
CA THR A 371 -2.06 -23.38 -9.37
C THR A 371 -2.65 -23.36 -7.97
N ASP A 372 -3.17 -22.21 -7.51
CA ASP A 372 -3.85 -22.07 -6.21
C ASP A 372 -5.01 -23.07 -6.07
N ASP A 373 -5.88 -23.15 -7.08
CA ASP A 373 -7.04 -24.06 -7.09
C ASP A 373 -6.59 -25.52 -7.01
N MET A 374 -5.55 -25.88 -7.77
CA MET A 374 -4.99 -27.23 -7.78
C MET A 374 -4.41 -27.61 -6.42
N LEU A 375 -3.61 -26.73 -5.80
CA LEU A 375 -2.99 -26.97 -4.50
C LEU A 375 -4.03 -27.12 -3.39
N VAL A 376 -5.05 -26.27 -3.38
CA VAL A 376 -6.16 -26.37 -2.42
C VAL A 376 -6.90 -27.69 -2.60
N GLU A 377 -7.22 -28.08 -3.84
CA GLU A 377 -7.90 -29.36 -4.10
C GLU A 377 -7.05 -30.56 -3.65
N ILE A 378 -5.75 -30.57 -3.96
CA ILE A 378 -4.82 -31.63 -3.51
C ILE A 378 -4.83 -31.73 -1.98
N SER A 379 -4.75 -30.61 -1.26
CA SER A 379 -4.73 -30.60 0.21
C SER A 379 -6.04 -31.10 0.84
N ARG A 380 -7.17 -30.97 0.14
CA ARG A 380 -8.51 -31.37 0.63
C ARG A 380 -8.86 -32.82 0.39
N GLN A 381 -8.15 -33.48 -0.52
CA GLN A 381 -8.36 -34.89 -0.83
C GLN A 381 -8.27 -35.73 0.46
N PRO A 382 -9.25 -36.63 0.73
CA PRO A 382 -9.28 -37.42 1.96
C PRO A 382 -7.98 -38.18 2.25
N GLU A 383 -7.35 -38.71 1.21
CA GLU A 383 -6.07 -39.43 1.25
C GLU A 383 -4.86 -38.57 1.68
N ASN A 384 -4.97 -37.25 1.57
CA ASN A 384 -3.91 -36.30 1.91
C ASN A 384 -4.07 -35.67 3.29
N ARG A 385 -5.24 -35.77 3.94
CA ARG A 385 -5.49 -35.10 5.23
C ARG A 385 -4.47 -35.42 6.32
N GLU A 386 -4.10 -36.69 6.49
CA GLU A 386 -3.05 -37.07 7.44
C GLU A 386 -1.65 -36.72 6.94
N LYS A 387 -1.45 -36.75 5.62
CA LYS A 387 -0.18 -36.39 4.99
C LYS A 387 0.11 -34.90 5.06
N ASN A 388 -0.91 -34.04 5.14
CA ASN A 388 -0.75 -32.58 5.15
C ASN A 388 0.22 -32.10 6.24
N LYS A 389 0.23 -32.75 7.41
CA LYS A 389 1.18 -32.47 8.50
C LYS A 389 2.65 -32.70 8.12
N ARG A 390 2.89 -33.51 7.09
CA ARG A 390 4.18 -33.87 6.49
C ARG A 390 4.31 -33.39 5.04
N THR A 391 3.42 -32.49 4.62
CA THR A 391 3.42 -31.84 3.31
C THR A 391 3.86 -30.40 3.47
N ILE A 392 4.94 -30.03 2.79
CA ILE A 392 5.35 -28.64 2.64
C ILE A 392 4.80 -28.08 1.34
N ILE A 393 4.19 -26.90 1.41
CA ILE A 393 3.85 -26.11 0.23
C ILE A 393 4.65 -24.82 0.25
N VAL A 394 5.40 -24.58 -0.83
CA VAL A 394 6.26 -23.41 -0.99
C VAL A 394 5.51 -22.36 -1.80
N THR A 395 5.05 -21.29 -1.14
CA THR A 395 4.42 -20.14 -1.79
C THR A 395 4.62 -18.87 -0.96
N SER A 396 4.64 -17.71 -1.61
CA SER A 396 4.60 -16.40 -0.95
C SER A 396 3.24 -15.71 -1.08
N ASP A 397 2.26 -16.35 -1.71
CA ASP A 397 0.88 -15.86 -1.70
C ASP A 397 0.26 -16.12 -0.32
N ARG A 398 -0.13 -15.02 0.35
CA ARG A 398 -0.69 -15.07 1.70
C ARG A 398 -2.13 -15.58 1.73
N GLY A 399 -2.90 -15.34 0.67
CA GLY A 399 -4.27 -15.83 0.56
C GLY A 399 -4.27 -17.35 0.41
N LEU A 400 -3.44 -17.86 -0.50
CA LEU A 400 -3.25 -19.31 -0.66
C LEU A 400 -2.67 -19.95 0.61
N ALA A 401 -1.64 -19.36 1.22
CA ALA A 401 -1.05 -19.88 2.46
C ALA A 401 -2.08 -20.01 3.58
N ALA A 402 -2.97 -19.03 3.76
CA ALA A 402 -4.03 -19.09 4.76
C ALA A 402 -4.98 -20.28 4.54
N LEU A 403 -5.36 -20.53 3.28
CA LEU A 403 -6.23 -21.65 2.93
C LEU A 403 -5.54 -22.98 3.21
N LEU A 404 -4.28 -23.14 2.80
CA LEU A 404 -3.54 -24.39 2.95
C LEU A 404 -3.17 -24.69 4.41
N GLN A 405 -2.91 -23.67 5.23
CA GLN A 405 -2.70 -23.84 6.67
C GLN A 405 -3.97 -24.35 7.36
N HIS A 406 -5.15 -23.90 6.93
CA HIS A 406 -6.41 -24.40 7.44
C HIS A 406 -6.61 -25.90 7.13
N GLU A 407 -6.06 -26.38 6.01
CA GLU A 407 -6.04 -27.80 5.65
C GLU A 407 -4.91 -28.58 6.35
N GLY A 408 -4.10 -27.93 7.19
CA GLY A 408 -3.04 -28.54 8.00
C GLY A 408 -1.67 -28.66 7.31
N CYS A 409 -1.49 -28.02 6.15
CA CYS A 409 -0.21 -28.03 5.43
C CYS A 409 0.84 -27.13 6.11
N LEU A 410 2.10 -27.53 5.98
CA LEU A 410 3.25 -26.72 6.38
C LEU A 410 3.60 -25.75 5.26
N ILE A 411 3.70 -24.44 5.56
CA ILE A 411 3.96 -23.44 4.52
C ILE A 411 5.35 -22.81 4.67
N VAL A 412 6.11 -22.80 3.58
CA VAL A 412 7.41 -22.14 3.49
C VAL A 412 7.32 -21.01 2.47
N LYS A 413 7.87 -19.84 2.80
CA LYS A 413 7.97 -18.75 1.80
C LYS A 413 8.94 -19.12 0.69
N SER A 414 8.61 -18.76 -0.54
CA SER A 414 9.47 -18.99 -1.70
C SER A 414 10.89 -18.45 -1.51
N TYR A 415 11.04 -17.27 -0.89
CA TYR A 415 12.36 -16.72 -0.52
C TYR A 415 13.14 -17.63 0.45
N ASN A 416 12.47 -18.17 1.47
CA ASN A 416 13.10 -19.03 2.46
C ASN A 416 13.53 -20.36 1.83
N TRP A 417 12.73 -20.88 0.89
CA TRP A 417 13.13 -22.06 0.12
C TRP A 417 14.38 -21.79 -0.73
N PHE A 418 14.46 -20.67 -1.45
CA PHE A 418 15.68 -20.31 -2.19
C PHE A 418 16.89 -20.11 -1.28
N ALA A 419 16.70 -19.49 -0.11
CA ALA A 419 17.76 -19.38 0.90
C ALA A 419 18.25 -20.77 1.35
N HIS A 420 17.33 -21.70 1.57
CA HIS A 420 17.65 -23.08 1.90
C HIS A 420 18.37 -23.80 0.75
N CYS A 421 17.96 -23.59 -0.51
CA CYS A 421 18.68 -24.12 -1.67
C CYS A 421 20.13 -23.62 -1.71
N VAL A 422 20.39 -22.34 -1.41
CA VAL A 422 21.76 -21.81 -1.29
C VAL A 422 22.52 -22.52 -0.17
N MET A 423 21.94 -22.63 1.02
CA MET A 423 22.58 -23.31 2.16
C MET A 423 22.91 -24.78 1.90
N THR A 424 22.11 -25.46 1.08
CA THR A 424 22.26 -26.89 0.81
C THR A 424 23.16 -27.17 -0.40
N LEU A 425 23.03 -26.38 -1.47
CA LEU A 425 23.72 -26.64 -2.74
C LEU A 425 25.02 -25.85 -2.91
N THR A 426 25.05 -24.61 -2.43
CA THR A 426 26.16 -23.66 -2.68
C THR A 426 26.41 -22.79 -1.44
N PRO A 427 26.85 -23.37 -0.31
CA PRO A 427 27.02 -22.63 0.94
C PRO A 427 28.01 -21.46 0.82
N ASP A 428 28.92 -21.51 -0.16
CA ASP A 428 29.85 -20.44 -0.50
C ASP A 428 29.17 -19.15 -1.02
N LEU A 429 27.90 -19.23 -1.44
CA LEU A 429 27.11 -18.07 -1.87
C LEU A 429 26.41 -17.33 -0.71
N ILE A 430 26.68 -17.72 0.52
CA ILE A 430 26.20 -17.04 1.73
C ILE A 430 27.14 -15.88 2.04
N ASN A 431 26.69 -14.66 1.76
CA ASN A 431 27.40 -13.44 2.10
C ASN A 431 26.96 -12.95 3.48
N TYR A 432 27.85 -13.07 4.47
CA TYR A 432 27.65 -12.46 5.77
C TYR A 432 28.01 -10.98 5.68
N GLN A 433 27.01 -10.12 5.51
CA GLN A 433 27.21 -8.69 5.75
C GLN A 433 27.16 -8.44 7.25
N GLU A 434 28.32 -8.15 7.83
CA GLU A 434 28.36 -7.42 9.08
C GLU A 434 27.76 -6.04 8.81
N LEU A 435 26.60 -5.78 9.40
CA LEU A 435 26.14 -4.41 9.55
C LEU A 435 27.14 -3.77 10.51
N THR A 436 28.20 -3.17 9.97
CA THR A 436 29.05 -2.23 10.68
C THR A 436 28.20 -1.01 11.00
N GLY A 437 27.31 -1.15 11.97
CA GLY A 437 26.84 -0.01 12.74
C GLY A 437 28.09 0.51 13.43
N THR A 438 28.59 1.65 12.97
CA THR A 438 29.67 2.41 13.59
C THR A 438 29.52 2.36 15.10
N MET A 439 30.44 1.68 15.76
CA MET A 439 30.42 1.42 17.20
C MET A 439 30.50 2.74 17.96
N THR A 440 29.40 3.19 18.55
CA THR A 440 29.45 4.19 19.64
C THR A 440 28.58 3.84 20.84
N ILE A 441 27.88 2.70 20.86
CA ILE A 441 27.14 2.26 22.06
C ILE A 441 27.39 0.76 22.34
N PRO A 442 28.06 0.42 23.46
CA PRO A 442 28.53 -0.94 23.77
C PRO A 442 27.45 -1.89 24.32
N SER A 443 26.20 -1.89 23.84
CA SER A 443 25.17 -2.74 24.45
C SER A 443 24.11 -3.37 23.54
N THR A 444 24.16 -3.16 22.22
CA THR A 444 23.23 -3.87 21.31
C THR A 444 24.01 -4.88 20.47
N PRO A 445 23.76 -6.20 20.58
CA PRO A 445 24.41 -7.19 19.74
C PRO A 445 24.11 -6.86 18.27
N ALA A 446 25.16 -6.69 17.46
CA ALA A 446 25.03 -6.41 16.04
C ALA A 446 24.25 -7.55 15.39
N THR A 447 23.09 -7.25 14.81
CA THR A 447 22.32 -8.23 14.04
C THR A 447 23.03 -8.47 12.72
N LYS A 448 23.71 -9.61 12.56
CA LYS A 448 24.29 -10.02 11.27
C LYS A 448 23.15 -10.28 10.30
N LYS A 449 23.09 -9.53 9.19
CA LYS A 449 22.11 -9.74 8.13
C LYS A 449 22.72 -10.68 7.10
N ILE A 450 22.18 -11.90 7.02
CA ILE A 450 22.60 -12.88 6.01
C ILE A 450 22.03 -12.45 4.65
N ARG A 451 22.87 -12.38 3.63
CA ARG A 451 22.45 -12.22 2.22
C ARG A 451 22.82 -13.46 1.43
N TYR A 452 21.91 -13.90 0.57
CA TYR A 452 22.11 -15.02 -0.32
C TYR A 452 22.24 -14.51 -1.76
N ASN A 453 23.20 -15.01 -2.53
CA ASN A 453 23.32 -14.69 -3.95
C ASN A 453 22.50 -15.66 -4.80
N PHE A 454 21.20 -15.40 -4.93
CA PHE A 454 20.30 -16.26 -5.69
C PHE A 454 20.54 -16.25 -7.19
N ASP A 455 21.02 -15.14 -7.75
CA ASP A 455 21.28 -15.07 -9.20
C ASP A 455 22.44 -15.99 -9.58
N GLU A 456 23.49 -16.02 -8.75
CA GLU A 456 24.61 -16.95 -8.94
C GLU A 456 24.19 -18.42 -8.76
N LEU A 457 23.27 -18.72 -7.83
CA LEU A 457 22.67 -20.06 -7.73
C LEU A 457 22.00 -20.46 -9.05
N VAL A 458 21.20 -19.56 -9.63
CA VAL A 458 20.52 -19.81 -10.91
C VAL A 458 21.53 -20.02 -12.04
N HIS A 459 22.56 -19.18 -12.14
CA HIS A 459 23.61 -19.33 -13.14
C HIS A 459 24.35 -20.67 -13.03
N ARG A 460 24.78 -21.05 -11.81
CA ARG A 460 25.58 -22.25 -11.58
C ARG A 460 24.81 -23.55 -11.80
N ILE A 461 23.56 -23.61 -11.35
CA ILE A 461 22.79 -24.85 -11.37
C ILE A 461 22.04 -25.03 -12.68
N ALA A 462 21.46 -23.94 -13.23
CA ALA A 462 20.65 -24.04 -14.44
C ALA A 462 21.45 -23.84 -15.75
N ASN A 463 22.76 -23.53 -15.65
CA ASN A 463 23.63 -23.23 -16.80
C ASN A 463 22.99 -22.23 -17.79
N ILE A 464 22.33 -21.20 -17.25
CA ILE A 464 21.69 -20.18 -18.09
C ILE A 464 22.67 -19.01 -18.24
N ASP A 465 23.09 -18.77 -19.48
CA ASP A 465 23.61 -17.47 -19.89
C ASP A 465 22.43 -16.48 -19.91
N ILE A 466 22.39 -15.57 -18.93
CA ILE A 466 21.27 -14.63 -18.73
C ILE A 466 21.56 -13.30 -19.38
#